data_AF-A0A014M6G6-F1
#
_entry.id   AF-A0A014M6G6-F1
#
_cell.length_a   1.000
_cell.length_b   1.000
_cell.length_c   1.000
_cell.angle_alpha   90.00
_cell.angle_beta   90.00
_cell.angle_gamma   90.00
#
_symmetry.space_group_name_H-M   'P 1'
#
loop_
_entity.id
_entity.type
_entity.pdbx_description
1 polymer ?
#
loop_
_entity_poly.entity_id
_entity_poly.type
_entity_poly.pdbx_seq_one_letter_code
_entity_poly.pdbx_strand_id
1 'polypeptide(L)' 'MSALPFPCTIFKTQNRMDDDNAKDMRCGDLSASQLKTHYGLNYLSDRVDPWTLTRRSALDSPRSRYCCNMRPTGEK' A
#
# COMPACT_ATOMS: atom_id res chain seq x y z
N MET A 1 -42.05 -10.53 30.49
CA MET A 1 -40.89 -10.34 29.59
C MET A 1 -40.89 -8.89 29.15
N SER A 2 -39.86 -8.11 29.48
CA SER A 2 -39.75 -6.73 29.02
C SER A 2 -39.40 -6.68 27.54
N ALA A 3 -40.03 -5.78 26.79
CA ALA A 3 -39.75 -5.58 25.37
C ALA A 3 -38.34 -4.99 25.19
N LEU A 4 -37.62 -5.45 24.16
CA LEU A 4 -36.31 -4.92 23.81
C LEU A 4 -36.47 -3.46 23.33
N PRO A 5 -35.74 -2.49 23.92
CA PRO A 5 -35.77 -1.11 23.47
C PRO A 5 -35.06 -0.98 22.12
N PHE A 6 -35.66 -0.24 21.19
CA PHE A 6 -35.12 -0.02 19.84
C PHE A 6 -34.43 1.35 19.73
N PRO A 7 -33.35 1.45 18.92
CA PRO A 7 -32.71 0.37 18.17
C PRO A 7 -31.77 -0.48 19.04
N CYS A 8 -31.79 -1.81 18.84
CA CYS A 8 -30.88 -2.74 19.51
C CYS A 8 -30.08 -3.57 18.50
N THR A 9 -28.82 -3.83 18.82
CA THR A 9 -27.93 -4.67 18.02
C THR A 9 -28.13 -6.13 18.42
N ILE A 10 -28.78 -6.91 17.56
CA ILE A 10 -29.09 -8.32 17.82
C ILE A 10 -27.89 -9.22 17.56
N PHE A 11 -27.09 -8.88 16.54
CA PHE A 11 -25.89 -9.59 16.16
C PHE A 11 -24.82 -8.60 15.74
N LYS A 12 -23.56 -8.92 16.06
CA LYS A 12 -22.38 -8.19 15.61
C LYS A 12 -21.25 -9.18 15.43
N THR A 13 -20.44 -8.99 14.39
CA THR A 13 -19.26 -9.82 14.17
C THR A 13 -18.27 -9.64 15.33
N GLN A 14 -17.63 -10.73 15.74
CA GLN A 14 -16.60 -10.68 16.79
C GLN A 14 -15.38 -9.91 16.29
N ASN A 15 -14.97 -10.17 15.05
CA ASN A 15 -13.91 -9.42 14.37
C ASN A 15 -14.55 -8.23 13.65
N ARG A 16 -14.26 -7.03 14.11
CA ARG A 16 -14.72 -5.80 13.44
C ARG A 16 -13.75 -5.49 12.31
N MET A 17 -14.27 -4.94 11.21
CA MET A 17 -13.47 -4.54 10.05
C MET A 17 -12.36 -3.53 10.40
N ASP A 18 -12.55 -2.75 11.48
CA ASP A 18 -11.63 -1.72 11.96
C ASP A 18 -10.98 -2.12 13.31
N ASP A 19 -10.83 -3.41 13.59
CA ASP A 19 -10.13 -3.87 14.80
C ASP A 19 -8.63 -4.00 14.54
N ASP A 20 -7.87 -2.93 14.79
CA ASP A 20 -6.41 -2.91 14.62
C ASP A 20 -5.68 -3.96 15.50
N ASN A 21 -6.34 -4.52 16.52
CA ASN A 21 -5.79 -5.60 17.34
C ASN A 21 -6.02 -7.00 16.76
N ALA A 22 -6.81 -7.13 15.69
CA ALA A 22 -7.05 -8.41 15.04
C ALA A 22 -5.73 -8.97 14.50
N LYS A 23 -5.50 -10.28 14.68
CA LYS A 23 -4.21 -10.92 14.37
C LYS A 23 -3.80 -10.75 12.90
N ASP A 24 -4.77 -10.69 12.00
CA ASP A 24 -4.63 -10.45 10.56
C ASP A 24 -4.47 -8.97 10.20
N MET A 25 -4.88 -8.04 11.08
CA MET A 25 -4.70 -6.60 10.92
C MET A 25 -3.45 -6.03 11.64
N ARG A 26 -2.79 -6.83 12.50
CA ARG A 26 -1.58 -6.42 13.25
C ARG A 26 -0.39 -6.01 12.37
N CYS A 27 -0.33 -6.50 11.14
CA CYS A 27 0.64 -6.06 10.14
C CYS A 27 0.00 -4.96 9.30
N GLY A 28 -0.25 -3.80 9.93
CA GLY A 28 -0.90 -2.66 9.30
C GLY A 28 -0.13 -2.05 8.12
N ASP A 29 -0.53 -0.86 7.70
CA ASP A 29 0.05 -0.17 6.55
C ASP A 29 1.57 -0.03 6.68
N LEU A 30 2.28 -0.58 5.70
CA LEU A 30 3.72 -0.46 5.61
C LEU A 30 4.09 0.91 5.06
N SER A 31 5.10 1.53 5.67
CA SER A 31 5.64 2.79 5.16
C SER A 31 6.27 2.61 3.77
N ALA A 32 6.29 3.68 2.98
CA ALA A 32 6.91 3.68 1.66
C ALA A 32 8.38 3.23 1.69
N SER A 33 9.13 3.57 2.75
CA SER A 33 10.51 3.12 2.92
C SER A 33 10.60 1.62 3.17
N GLN A 34 9.73 1.05 4.01
CA GLN A 34 9.69 -0.39 4.24
C GLN A 34 9.35 -1.17 2.96
N LEU A 35 8.37 -0.70 2.19
CA LEU A 35 7.98 -1.30 0.92
C LEU A 35 9.12 -1.28 -0.11
N LYS A 36 9.89 -0.19 -0.17
CA LYS A 36 11.05 -0.07 -1.07
C LYS A 36 12.24 -0.93 -0.64
N THR A 37 12.60 -0.89 0.65
CA THR A 37 13.83 -1.51 1.17
C THR A 37 13.66 -3.00 1.44
N HIS A 38 12.58 -3.41 2.11
CA HIS A 38 12.40 -4.80 2.52
C HIS A 38 11.71 -5.66 1.45
N TYR A 39 10.84 -5.05 0.63
CA TYR A 39 10.06 -5.76 -0.38
C TYR A 39 10.49 -5.42 -1.81
N GLY A 40 11.46 -4.52 -2.00
CA GLY A 40 12.00 -4.17 -3.31
C GLY A 40 11.00 -3.46 -4.23
N LEU A 41 9.90 -2.90 -3.70
CA LEU A 41 8.81 -2.29 -4.46
C LEU A 41 9.16 -0.89 -4.97
N ASN A 42 10.31 -0.77 -5.62
CA ASN A 42 10.82 0.46 -6.21
C ASN A 42 10.17 0.76 -7.56
N TYR A 43 9.75 -0.29 -8.28
CA TYR A 43 9.10 -0.20 -9.58
C TYR A 43 7.82 -1.06 -9.60
N LEU A 44 6.66 -0.40 -9.54
CA LEU A 44 5.36 -1.06 -9.41
C LEU A 44 4.51 -0.99 -10.69
N SER A 45 4.60 0.12 -11.43
CA SER A 45 3.76 0.35 -12.61
C SER A 45 4.53 1.05 -13.72
N ASP A 46 4.23 0.66 -14.96
CA ASP A 46 4.77 1.28 -16.18
C ASP A 46 4.11 2.63 -16.52
N ARG A 47 2.94 2.92 -15.94
CA ARG A 47 2.15 4.11 -16.29
C ARG A 47 2.29 5.24 -15.29
N VAL A 48 2.37 4.91 -14.01
CA VAL A 48 2.33 5.90 -12.91
C VAL A 48 3.29 5.46 -11.82
N ASP A 49 4.02 6.41 -11.25
CA ASP A 49 4.77 6.21 -10.02
C ASP A 49 3.84 6.41 -8.81
N PRO A 50 3.53 5.37 -8.02
CA PRO A 50 2.67 5.52 -6.85
C PRO A 50 3.33 6.32 -5.72
N TRP A 51 4.65 6.49 -5.71
CA TRP A 51 5.37 7.21 -4.64
C TRP A 51 5.42 8.71 -4.86
N THR A 52 5.49 9.14 -6.12
CA THR A 52 5.55 10.56 -6.51
C THR A 52 4.24 11.05 -7.12
N LEU A 53 3.29 10.15 -7.36
CA LEU A 53 2.01 10.40 -8.04
C LEU A 53 2.18 11.03 -9.43
N THR A 54 3.29 10.71 -10.09
CA THR A 54 3.60 11.22 -11.44
C THR A 54 3.34 10.17 -12.51
N ARG A 55 2.93 10.63 -13.70
CA ARG A 55 2.81 9.75 -14.87
C ARG A 55 4.19 9.44 -15.41
N ARG A 56 4.48 8.15 -15.60
CA ARG A 56 5.75 7.67 -16.18
C ARG A 56 5.68 7.72 -17.69
N SER A 57 6.81 8.02 -18.31
CA SER A 57 6.96 7.93 -19.76
C SER A 57 7.25 6.48 -20.16
N ALA A 58 6.97 6.13 -21.42
CA ALA A 58 7.35 4.82 -21.95
C ALA A 58 8.88 4.59 -21.97
N LEU A 59 9.66 5.67 -21.87
CA LEU A 59 11.12 5.61 -21.81
C LEU A 59 11.63 5.20 -20.42
N ASP A 60 10.84 5.45 -19.37
CA ASP A 60 11.20 5.16 -17.97
C ASP A 60 10.99 3.69 -17.57
N SER A 61 10.48 2.86 -18.49
CA SER A 61 10.26 1.44 -18.22
C SER A 61 11.58 0.67 -18.22
N PRO A 62 11.86 -0.22 -17.24
CA PRO A 62 13.06 -1.04 -17.17
C PRO A 62 13.29 -1.91 -18.41
N ARG A 63 12.23 -2.16 -19.18
CA ARG A 63 12.28 -2.92 -20.44
C ARG A 63 12.65 -2.06 -21.64
N SER A 64 12.56 -0.75 -21.51
CA SER A 64 12.92 0.19 -22.57
C SER A 64 14.44 0.23 -22.72
N ARG A 65 14.92 0.13 -23.97
CA ARG A 65 16.35 0.31 -24.31
C ARG A 65 16.87 1.71 -23.95
N TYR A 66 15.98 2.66 -23.70
CA TYR A 66 16.32 4.05 -23.36
C TYR A 66 16.30 4.33 -21.85
N CYS A 67 15.84 3.39 -21.01
CA CYS A 67 15.70 3.57 -19.56
C CYS A 67 17.05 3.64 -18.82
N CYS A 68 18.14 3.16 -19.42
CA CYS A 68 19.45 3.04 -18.78
C CYS A 68 20.19 4.36 -18.51
N ASN A 69 19.54 5.52 -18.71
CA ASN A 69 20.14 6.83 -18.44
C ASN A 69 19.91 7.35 -17.00
N MET A 70 19.13 6.64 -16.19
CA MET A 70 18.99 6.92 -14.75
C MET A 70 20.00 6.09 -13.93
N ARG A 71 21.30 6.20 -14.26
CA ARG A 71 22.34 5.77 -13.32
C ARG A 71 22.29 6.72 -12.13
N PRO A 72 22.37 6.25 -10.87
CA PRO A 72 22.54 7.18 -9.77
C PRO A 72 23.86 7.92 -10.04
N THR A 73 23.80 9.25 -10.17
CA THR A 73 24.98 10.10 -10.01
C THR A 73 25.57 9.72 -8.67
N GLY A 74 26.72 9.04 -8.70
CA GLY A 74 27.40 8.55 -7.51
C GLY A 74 27.49 9.65 -6.47
N GLU A 75 27.05 9.34 -5.25
CA GLU A 75 27.33 10.15 -4.08
C GLU A 75 28.85 10.34 -3.96
N LYS A 76 29.26 11.59 -3.74
CA LYS A 76 30.65 12.01 -3.52
C LYS A 76 31.05 11.81 -2.08
#